data_AF-A0A5C3NCP7-F1
#
_entry.id   AF-A0A5C3NCP7-F1
#
_cell.length_a   1.000
_cell.length_b   1.000
_cell.length_c   1.000
_cell.angle_alpha   90.00
_cell.angle_beta   90.00
_cell.angle_gamma   90.00
#
_symmetry.space_group_name_H-M   'P 1'
#
loop_
_entity.id
_entity.type
_entity.pdbx_description
1 polymer ?
#
loop_
_entity_poly.entity_id
_entity_poly.type
_entity_poly.pdbx_seq_one_letter_code
_entity_poly.pdbx_strand_id
1 'polypeptide(L)'
;MVAASQVKRYTDDTIILNDLAARSAILLGKRPFPWQLKIAAAILKGEDMIVDAGTGSGKTLCFSLPLLQDETDIGLVVSPLTALMVDQVSPIRAS
;
A
#
# COMPACT_ATOMS: atom_id res chain seq x y z
N MET A 1 -30.23 8.28 5.01
CA MET A 1 -29.84 6.89 4.70
C MET A 1 -28.40 6.94 4.21
N VAL A 2 -27.43 6.54 5.03
CA VAL A 2 -26.01 6.50 4.60
C VAL A 2 -25.86 5.28 3.70
N ALA A 3 -25.48 5.47 2.45
CA ALA A 3 -25.22 4.36 1.54
C ALA A 3 -24.15 3.45 2.17
N ALA A 4 -24.39 2.14 2.17
CA ALA A 4 -23.37 1.19 2.59
C ALA A 4 -22.12 1.40 1.73
N SER A 5 -20.97 1.60 2.37
CA SER A 5 -19.70 1.78 1.68
C SER A 5 -19.45 0.58 0.76
N GLN A 6 -19.18 0.85 -0.52
CA GLN A 6 -18.84 -0.18 -1.52
C GLN A 6 -17.36 -0.58 -1.45
N VAL A 7 -16.62 -0.13 -0.44
CA VAL A 7 -15.20 -0.46 -0.27
C VAL A 7 -15.06 -1.94 0.07
N LYS A 8 -14.41 -2.69 -0.83
CA LYS A 8 -14.02 -4.08 -0.63
C LYS A 8 -13.10 -4.16 0.60
N ARG A 9 -13.42 -5.03 1.54
CA ARG A 9 -12.57 -5.35 2.68
C ARG A 9 -12.04 -6.76 2.55
N TYR A 10 -10.76 -6.92 2.81
CA TYR A 10 -10.08 -8.20 2.82
C TYR A 10 -10.13 -8.79 4.23
N THR A 11 -10.10 -10.12 4.32
CA THR A 11 -10.05 -10.88 5.57
C THR A 11 -8.70 -11.59 5.69
N ASP A 12 -8.36 -12.07 6.89
CA ASP A 12 -7.11 -12.80 7.13
C ASP A 12 -6.92 -14.00 6.18
N ASP A 13 -8.00 -14.68 5.82
CA ASP A 13 -7.96 -15.83 4.90
C ASP A 13 -7.63 -15.43 3.44
N THR A 14 -7.85 -14.16 3.10
CA THR A 14 -7.61 -13.62 1.74
C THR A 14 -6.28 -12.87 1.62
N ILE A 15 -5.69 -12.44 2.75
CA ILE A 15 -4.43 -11.68 2.75
C ILE A 15 -3.26 -12.65 2.92
N ILE A 16 -2.51 -12.89 1.86
CA ILE A 16 -1.32 -13.74 1.90
C ILE A 16 -0.08 -12.84 1.90
N LEU A 17 0.44 -12.51 3.08
CA LEU A 17 1.56 -11.56 3.23
C LEU A 17 2.83 -11.99 2.46
N ASN A 18 3.08 -13.29 2.39
CA ASN A 18 4.21 -13.83 1.63
C ASN A 18 4.05 -13.60 0.12
N ASP A 19 2.82 -13.71 -0.40
CA ASP A 19 2.51 -13.42 -1.80
C ASP A 19 2.69 -11.92 -2.07
N LEU A 20 2.17 -11.06 -1.18
CA LEU A 20 2.34 -9.62 -1.28
C LEU A 20 3.82 -9.20 -1.30
N ALA A 21 4.64 -9.82 -0.45
CA ALA A 21 6.08 -9.60 -0.42
C ALA A 21 6.77 -10.07 -1.71
N ALA A 22 6.38 -11.23 -2.24
CA ALA A 22 6.91 -11.76 -3.50
C ALA A 22 6.54 -10.85 -4.68
N ARG A 23 5.27 -10.43 -4.77
CA ARG A 23 4.78 -9.48 -5.78
C ARG A 23 5.52 -8.15 -5.71
N SER A 24 5.75 -7.62 -4.51
CA SER A 24 6.54 -6.39 -4.33
C SER A 24 7.97 -6.55 -4.87
N ALA A 25 8.60 -7.70 -4.62
CA ALA A 25 9.93 -7.97 -5.14
C ALA A 25 9.97 -8.08 -6.67
N ILE A 26 8.94 -8.68 -7.27
CA ILE A 26 8.84 -8.89 -8.72
C ILE A 26 8.45 -7.61 -9.46
N LEU A 27 7.38 -6.95 -9.01
CA LEU A 27 6.75 -5.83 -9.72
C LEU A 27 7.39 -4.49 -9.38
N LEU A 28 7.85 -4.30 -8.13
CA LEU A 28 8.40 -3.03 -7.66
C LEU A 28 9.92 -3.09 -7.45
N GLY A 29 10.54 -4.26 -7.55
CA GLY A 29 11.96 -4.45 -7.25
C GLY A 29 12.34 -4.16 -5.79
N LYS A 30 11.36 -4.17 -4.87
CA LYS A 30 11.54 -3.87 -3.44
C LYS A 30 11.09 -5.03 -2.57
N ARG A 31 11.93 -5.44 -1.62
CA ARG A 31 11.53 -6.37 -0.55
C ARG A 31 10.99 -5.56 0.64
N PRO A 32 9.72 -5.73 1.01
CA PRO A 32 9.15 -4.97 2.12
C PRO A 32 9.67 -5.47 3.46
N PHE A 33 9.79 -4.57 4.42
CA PHE A 33 10.03 -4.93 5.82
C PHE A 33 8.75 -5.50 6.45
N PRO A 34 8.87 -6.34 7.50
CA PRO A 34 7.70 -6.93 8.17
C PRO A 34 6.67 -5.90 8.66
N TRP A 35 7.11 -4.72 9.11
CA TRP A 35 6.21 -3.66 9.57
C TRP A 35 5.40 -3.03 8.42
N GLN A 36 5.96 -2.97 7.21
CA GLN A 36 5.27 -2.45 6.03
C GLN A 36 4.18 -3.43 5.56
N LEU A 37 4.45 -4.73 5.64
CA LEU A 37 3.45 -5.77 5.37
C LEU A 37 2.30 -5.73 6.38
N LYS A 38 2.59 -5.48 7.67
CA LYS A 38 1.56 -5.30 8.70
C LYS A 38 0.66 -4.10 8.41
N ILE A 39 1.25 -2.97 8.01
CA ILE A 39 0.49 -1.78 7.59
C ILE A 39 -0.38 -2.11 6.38
N ALA A 40 0.18 -2.77 5.36
CA ALA A 40 -0.58 -3.14 4.17
C ALA A 40 -1.78 -4.05 4.51
N ALA A 41 -1.59 -5.03 5.40
CA ALA A 41 -2.66 -5.89 5.86
C ALA A 41 -3.78 -5.12 6.56
N ALA A 42 -3.42 -4.20 7.46
CA ALA A 42 -4.39 -3.38 8.17
C ALA A 42 -5.16 -2.44 7.20
N ILE A 43 -4.49 -1.87 6.17
CA ILE A 43 -5.16 -1.10 5.12
C ILE A 43 -6.16 -1.96 4.35
N LEU A 44 -5.77 -3.18 3.95
CA LEU A 44 -6.63 -4.11 3.21
C LEU A 44 -7.86 -4.55 4.03
N LYS A 45 -7.72 -4.64 5.36
CA LYS A 45 -8.84 -4.88 6.28
C LYS A 45 -9.76 -3.66 6.45
N GLY A 46 -9.35 -2.50 5.95
CA GLY A 46 -10.06 -1.23 6.10
C GLY A 46 -9.94 -0.65 7.50
N GLU A 47 -8.81 -0.87 8.18
CA GLU A 47 -8.50 -0.29 9.49
C GLU A 47 -7.91 1.11 9.35
N ASP A 48 -8.34 2.02 10.21
CA ASP A 48 -7.75 3.37 10.34
C ASP A 48 -6.49 3.30 11.21
N MET A 49 -5.41 3.96 10.79
CA MET A 49 -4.14 3.94 11.52
C MET A 49 -3.32 5.22 11.40
N ILE A 50 -2.45 5.43 12.38
CA ILE A 50 -1.39 6.43 12.35
C ILE A 50 -0.05 5.69 12.35
N VAL A 51 0.81 6.03 11.39
CA VAL A 51 2.14 5.46 11.25
C VAL A 51 3.18 6.51 11.57
N ASP A 52 3.94 6.31 12.65
CA ASP A 52 5.15 7.07 12.93
C ASP A 52 6.36 6.35 12.33
N ALA A 53 6.98 6.97 11.34
CA ALA A 53 8.13 6.42 10.65
C ALA A 53 9.05 7.55 10.19
N GLY A 54 10.34 7.44 10.52
CA GLY A 54 11.35 8.43 10.17
C GLY A 54 11.51 8.65 8.66
N THR A 55 12.11 9.77 8.28
CA THR A 55 12.48 10.04 6.88
C THR A 55 13.44 8.97 6.35
N GLY A 56 13.27 8.55 5.10
CA GLY A 56 14.09 7.49 4.49
C GLY A 56 13.73 6.05 4.87
N SER A 57 12.81 5.84 5.82
CA SER A 57 12.36 4.50 6.25
C SER A 57 11.64 3.67 5.18
N GLY A 58 11.32 4.27 4.04
CA GLY A 58 10.55 3.60 2.97
C GLY A 58 9.04 3.58 3.20
N LYS A 59 8.50 4.47 4.04
CA LYS A 59 7.05 4.60 4.29
C LYS A 59 6.18 4.66 3.02
N THR A 60 6.69 5.21 1.92
CA THR A 60 5.99 5.26 0.62
C THR A 60 5.56 3.87 0.13
N LEU A 61 6.36 2.83 0.37
CA LEU A 61 6.04 1.47 -0.06
C LEU A 61 4.75 0.96 0.61
N CYS A 62 4.39 1.47 1.80
CA CYS A 62 3.17 1.09 2.50
C CYS A 62 1.89 1.48 1.75
N PHE A 63 1.95 2.48 0.86
CA PHE A 63 0.81 2.88 0.03
C PHE A 63 0.65 2.01 -1.22
N SER A 64 1.76 1.47 -1.74
CA SER A 64 1.75 0.64 -2.95
C SER A 64 1.47 -0.83 -2.64
N LEU A 65 1.93 -1.33 -1.48
CA LEU A 65 1.77 -2.74 -1.11
C LEU A 65 0.32 -3.24 -1.17
N PRO A 66 -0.70 -2.53 -0.62
CA PRO A 66 -2.10 -2.96 -0.71
C PRO A 66 -2.57 -3.17 -2.14
N LEU A 67 -2.11 -2.37 -3.09
CA LEU A 67 -2.53 -2.42 -4.49
C LEU A 67 -1.99 -3.63 -5.24
N LEU A 68 -1.06 -4.38 -4.65
CA LEU A 68 -0.54 -5.61 -5.25
C LEU A 68 -1.44 -6.83 -4.97
N GLN A 69 -2.42 -6.67 -4.08
CA GLN A 69 -3.34 -7.73 -3.70
C GLN A 69 -4.29 -8.10 -4.85
N ASP A 70 -4.81 -7.11 -5.56
CA ASP A 70 -5.75 -7.27 -6.67
C ASP A 70 -5.54 -6.14 -7.69
N GLU A 71 -5.46 -6.47 -8.98
CA GLU A 71 -5.22 -5.50 -10.06
C GLU A 71 -6.38 -4.51 -10.24
N THR A 72 -7.55 -4.80 -9.67
CA THR A 72 -8.72 -3.92 -9.69
C THR A 72 -8.73 -2.92 -8.53
N ASP A 73 -7.82 -3.05 -7.55
CA ASP A 73 -7.75 -2.14 -6.40
C ASP A 73 -7.18 -0.77 -6.80
N ILE A 74 -7.75 0.28 -6.22
CA ILE A 74 -7.34 1.67 -6.45
C ILE A 74 -7.01 2.33 -5.11
N GLY A 75 -5.83 2.96 -5.04
CA GLY A 75 -5.37 3.72 -3.89
C GLY A 75 -5.36 5.22 -4.15
N LEU A 76 -5.91 6.01 -3.21
CA LEU A 76 -5.84 7.47 -3.23
C LEU A 76 -4.84 7.94 -2.16
N VAL A 77 -3.71 8.49 -2.59
CA VAL A 77 -2.70 9.09 -1.72
C VAL A 77 -2.76 10.60 -1.84
N VAL A 78 -2.97 11.29 -0.72
CA VAL A 78 -2.99 12.75 -0.65
C VAL A 78 -1.68 13.22 -0.03
N SER A 79 -0.96 14.10 -0.73
CA SER A 79 0.29 14.71 -0.26
C SER A 79 0.21 16.22 -0.45
N PRO A 80 0.74 17.03 0.49
CA PRO A 80 0.66 18.49 0.41
C PRO A 80 1.62 19.10 -0.61
N LEU A 81 2.65 18.37 -1.07
CA LEU A 81 3.71 18.89 -1.93
C LEU A 81 3.74 18.18 -3.29
N THR A 82 3.45 18.92 -4.36
CA THR A 82 3.47 18.40 -5.74
C THR A 82 4.83 17.81 -6.12
N ALA A 83 5.93 18.44 -5.74
CA ALA A 83 7.28 17.91 -6.01
C ALA A 83 7.46 16.50 -5.41
N LEU A 84 6.97 16.28 -4.19
CA LEU A 84 7.03 14.99 -3.54
C LEU A 84 6.13 13.95 -4.23
N MET A 85 4.99 14.36 -4.78
CA MET A 85 4.13 13.47 -5.58
C MET A 85 4.84 13.00 -6.84
N VAL A 86 5.52 13.90 -7.55
CA VAL A 86 6.29 13.57 -8.76
C VAL A 86 7.42 12.59 -8.44
N ASP A 87 8.17 12.83 -7.37
CA ASP A 87 9.25 11.95 -6.92
C ASP A 87 8.76 10.54 -6.55
N GLN A 88 7.56 10.43 -5.97
CA GLN A 88 6.97 9.15 -5.58
C GLN A 88 6.41 8.34 -6.78
N VAL A 89 5.93 9.02 -7.82
CA VAL A 89 5.33 8.37 -9.01
C VAL A 89 6.35 8.02 -10.08
N SER A 90 7.43 8.79 -10.20
CA SER A 90 8.44 8.60 -11.26
C SER A 90 9.01 7.18 -11.32
N PRO A 91 9.35 6.52 -10.19
CA PRO A 91 9.82 5.13 -10.21
C PRO A 91 8.76 4.11 -10.63
N ILE A 92 7.47 4.39 -10.43
CA ILE A 92 6.35 3.47 -10.73
C ILE A 92 6.02 3.49 -12.24
N ARG A 93 6.27 4.60 -12.93
CA ARG A 93 6.00 4.73 -14.37
C ARG A 93 7.10 4.15 -15.26
N ALA A 94 8.27 3.88 -14.70
CA ALA A 94 9.43 3.36 -15.43
C ALA A 94 9.52 1.82 -15.42
N SER A 95 8.65 1.15 -14.65
CA SER A 95 8.53 -0.31 -14.51
C SER A 95 7.47 -0.90 -15.42
#